data_AF-A0AA43FTT4-F1
#
_entry.id   AF-A0AA43FTT4-F1
#
_cell.length_a   1.000
_cell.length_b   1.000
_cell.length_c   1.000
_cell.angle_alpha   90.00
_cell.angle_beta   90.00
_cell.angle_gamma   90.00
#
_symmetry.space_group_name_H-M   'P 1'
#
loop_
_entity.id
_entity.type
_entity.pdbx_description
1 polymer ?
#
loop_
_entity_poly.entity_id
_entity_poly.type
_entity_poly.pdbx_seq_one_letter_code
_entity_poly.pdbx_strand_id
1 'polypeptide(L)'
;MRSAFFFLFLSMSSLTGCRNVFGPAEERVLGVIEFHADSVKVDVPDSAVASVAFQVAVTTYGGGCVRQGDTEVAIQGLQARVTPWDIETVEKDWPCPDMLRFFVHVTSVRFDAPGDATVVFRGLALPADSVIERSFPVVVYQPTG
;
A
#
# COMPACT_ATOMS: atom_id res chain seq x y z
N MET A 1 -51.94 -27.48 53.08
CA MET A 1 -50.91 -28.25 52.38
C MET A 1 -50.82 -27.68 50.96
N ARG A 2 -49.77 -26.88 50.68
CA ARG A 2 -48.66 -27.17 49.73
C ARG A 2 -49.14 -27.31 48.28
N SER A 3 -48.68 -26.57 47.27
CA SER A 3 -47.53 -25.69 47.12
C SER A 3 -47.73 -24.83 45.86
N ALA A 4 -47.33 -23.56 45.93
CA ALA A 4 -46.91 -22.81 44.76
C ALA A 4 -45.57 -23.41 44.27
N PHE A 5 -45.35 -23.52 42.95
CA PHE A 5 -44.01 -23.41 42.37
C PHE A 5 -44.11 -23.02 40.90
N PHE A 6 -43.81 -21.75 40.69
CA PHE A 6 -43.65 -21.03 39.44
C PHE A 6 -42.25 -21.37 38.90
N PHE A 7 -42.13 -22.01 37.74
CA PHE A 7 -40.85 -22.13 37.04
C PHE A 7 -41.00 -21.87 35.54
N LEU A 8 -40.58 -20.67 35.17
CA LEU A 8 -40.20 -20.27 33.82
C LEU A 8 -39.25 -21.30 33.22
N PHE A 9 -39.59 -21.84 32.04
CA PHE A 9 -38.60 -22.41 31.13
C PHE A 9 -38.40 -21.45 29.95
N LEU A 10 -37.47 -20.53 30.18
CA LEU A 10 -36.89 -19.62 29.20
C LEU A 10 -36.04 -20.46 28.23
N SER A 11 -36.56 -20.78 27.05
CA SER A 11 -35.83 -21.52 26.01
C SER A 11 -34.84 -20.60 25.30
N MET A 12 -33.57 -21.02 25.29
CA MET A 12 -32.38 -20.32 24.79
C MET A 12 -32.55 -19.78 23.36
N SER A 13 -32.48 -18.46 23.23
CA SER A 13 -32.27 -17.77 21.96
C SER A 13 -30.92 -18.16 21.37
N SER A 14 -30.95 -18.62 20.12
CA SER A 14 -29.80 -18.95 19.27
C SER A 14 -28.85 -17.76 19.12
N LEU A 15 -27.67 -17.82 19.75
CA LEU A 15 -26.53 -16.96 19.43
C LEU A 15 -25.66 -17.66 18.38
N THR A 16 -26.09 -17.61 17.12
CA THR A 16 -25.22 -17.98 15.98
C THR A 16 -25.21 -16.81 15.01
N GLY A 17 -24.63 -15.70 15.46
CA GLY A 17 -24.58 -14.44 14.73
C GLY A 17 -23.24 -13.72 14.89
N CYS A 18 -22.13 -14.45 14.92
CA CYS A 18 -20.79 -13.87 14.81
C CYS A 18 -20.15 -14.32 13.50
N ARG A 19 -20.67 -13.85 12.36
CA ARG A 19 -19.86 -13.76 11.13
C ARG A 19 -19.82 -12.28 10.78
N ASN A 20 -18.62 -11.71 10.72
CA ASN A 20 -18.31 -10.37 10.22
C ASN A 20 -18.26 -9.21 11.24
N VAL A 21 -17.76 -9.44 12.46
CA VAL A 21 -17.40 -8.31 13.35
C VAL A 21 -16.13 -7.60 12.87
N PHE A 22 -15.28 -8.25 12.05
CA PHE A 22 -13.94 -7.78 11.72
C PHE A 22 -13.68 -7.45 10.23
N GLY A 23 -14.74 -7.41 9.39
CA GLY A 23 -14.59 -7.16 7.95
C GLY A 23 -13.99 -8.36 7.18
N PRO A 24 -13.76 -8.22 5.86
CA PRO A 24 -13.15 -9.28 5.06
C PRO A 24 -11.68 -9.47 5.41
N ALA A 25 -11.15 -10.66 5.12
CA ALA A 25 -9.72 -10.94 5.26
C ALA A 25 -8.91 -10.11 4.24
N GLU A 26 -7.93 -9.36 4.72
CA GLU A 26 -7.07 -8.50 3.92
C GLU A 26 -5.59 -8.85 4.12
N GLU A 27 -4.79 -8.72 3.06
CA GLU A 27 -3.33 -8.91 3.08
C GLU A 27 -2.62 -7.67 2.53
N ARG A 28 -1.45 -7.35 3.10
CA ARG A 28 -0.57 -6.29 2.60
C ARG A 28 0.36 -6.87 1.54
N VAL A 29 0.18 -6.43 0.30
CA VAL A 29 0.88 -6.94 -0.88
C VAL A 29 1.73 -5.85 -1.52
N LEU A 30 2.80 -6.26 -2.20
CA LEU A 30 3.65 -5.31 -2.92
C LEU A 30 2.87 -4.72 -4.10
N GLY A 31 2.86 -3.39 -4.24
CA GLY A 31 2.13 -2.74 -5.33
C GLY A 31 2.69 -3.10 -6.70
N VAL A 32 1.80 -3.32 -7.68
CA VAL A 32 2.19 -3.52 -9.08
C VAL A 32 2.54 -2.18 -9.68
N ILE A 33 3.79 -1.95 -10.05
CA ILE A 33 4.27 -0.65 -10.59
C ILE A 33 4.47 -0.68 -12.11
N GLU A 34 4.50 -1.87 -12.72
CA GLU A 34 4.59 -2.07 -14.17
C GLU A 34 3.53 -3.09 -14.60
N PHE A 35 2.72 -2.73 -15.61
CA PHE A 35 1.56 -3.53 -16.01
C PHE A 35 1.53 -3.71 -17.53
N HIS A 36 1.87 -4.92 -18.00
CA HIS A 36 2.00 -5.24 -19.42
C HIS A 36 3.00 -4.31 -20.15
N ALA A 37 2.51 -3.48 -21.07
CA ALA A 37 3.33 -2.54 -21.84
C ALA A 37 3.39 -1.15 -21.20
N ASP A 38 2.64 -0.91 -20.12
CA ASP A 38 2.68 0.37 -19.41
C ASP A 38 3.90 0.39 -18.49
N SER A 39 4.85 1.26 -18.84
CA SER A 39 6.02 1.56 -18.00
C SER A 39 5.60 2.17 -16.66
N VAL A 40 6.52 2.11 -15.69
CA VAL A 40 6.31 2.71 -14.37
C VAL A 40 5.99 4.20 -14.47
N LYS A 41 4.86 4.60 -13.87
CA LYS A 41 4.38 5.99 -13.82
C LYS A 41 4.79 6.61 -12.50
N VAL A 42 5.75 7.53 -12.55
CA VAL A 42 6.29 8.22 -11.37
C VAL A 42 6.25 9.72 -11.53
N ASP A 43 6.24 10.41 -10.40
CA ASP A 43 6.55 11.83 -10.29
C ASP A 43 7.77 11.95 -9.35
N VAL A 44 8.91 12.33 -9.92
CA VAL A 44 10.16 12.54 -9.19
C VAL A 44 10.76 13.85 -9.71
N PRO A 45 11.04 14.83 -8.85
CA PRO A 45 11.66 16.05 -9.30
C PRO A 45 13.10 15.78 -9.76
N ASP A 46 13.54 16.43 -10.83
CA ASP A 46 14.91 16.32 -11.34
C ASP A 46 15.96 16.84 -10.34
N SER A 47 15.53 17.67 -9.37
CA SER A 47 16.39 18.22 -8.34
C SER A 47 15.70 18.44 -7.00
N ALA A 48 16.50 18.46 -5.93
CA ALA A 48 16.07 18.70 -4.56
C ALA A 48 17.13 19.52 -3.80
N VAL A 49 16.79 19.92 -2.57
CA VAL A 49 17.72 20.63 -1.67
C VAL A 49 18.05 19.71 -0.50
N ALA A 50 19.34 19.63 -0.14
CA ALA A 50 19.78 18.80 0.98
C ALA A 50 19.10 19.24 2.28
N SER A 51 18.76 18.28 3.14
CA SER A 51 18.01 18.47 4.39
C SER A 51 16.60 19.04 4.23
N VAL A 52 16.09 19.16 3.00
CA VAL A 52 14.70 19.56 2.72
C VAL A 52 13.95 18.36 2.16
N ALA A 53 12.80 18.05 2.77
CA ALA A 53 11.94 16.99 2.26
C ALA A 53 11.28 17.41 0.95
N PHE A 54 11.26 16.52 -0.03
CA PHE A 54 10.53 16.68 -1.30
C PHE A 54 9.59 15.50 -1.51
N GLN A 55 8.51 15.72 -2.27
CA GLN A 55 7.55 14.66 -2.57
C GLN A 55 7.98 13.86 -3.78
N VAL A 56 7.71 12.56 -3.73
CA VAL A 56 7.77 11.66 -4.88
C VAL A 56 6.47 10.87 -4.93
N ALA A 57 6.07 10.46 -6.14
CA ALA A 57 4.91 9.63 -6.33
C ALA A 57 5.17 8.45 -7.27
N VAL A 58 4.46 7.35 -7.04
CA VAL A 58 4.38 6.21 -7.95
C VAL A 58 2.94 5.74 -8.05
N THR A 59 2.51 5.38 -9.27
CA THR A 59 1.20 4.77 -9.49
C THR A 59 1.31 3.26 -9.45
N THR A 60 0.47 2.61 -8.65
CA THR A 60 0.28 1.15 -8.68
C THR A 60 -1.01 0.77 -9.42
N TYR A 61 -1.03 -0.46 -9.94
CA TYR A 61 -2.18 -1.06 -10.64
C TYR A 61 -2.84 -2.12 -9.75
N GLY A 62 -4.17 -2.16 -9.73
CA GLY A 62 -4.90 -3.20 -9.02
C GLY A 62 -6.32 -3.41 -9.53
N GLY A 63 -7.05 -4.29 -8.84
CA GLY A 63 -8.39 -4.73 -9.21
C GLY A 63 -9.50 -4.23 -8.27
N GLY A 64 -10.70 -4.79 -8.41
CA GLY A 64 -11.84 -4.48 -7.54
C GLY A 64 -11.66 -4.89 -6.07
N CYS A 65 -10.71 -5.79 -5.77
CA CYS A 65 -10.35 -6.21 -4.42
C CYS A 65 -9.08 -5.58 -3.86
N VAL A 66 -8.47 -4.67 -4.63
CA VAL A 66 -7.28 -3.96 -4.21
C VAL A 66 -7.67 -2.55 -3.77
N ARG A 67 -7.04 -2.07 -2.70
CA ARG A 67 -7.07 -0.68 -2.27
C ARG A 67 -5.66 -0.22 -1.93
N GLN A 68 -5.45 1.09 -2.02
CA GLN A 68 -4.19 1.71 -1.65
C GLN A 68 -3.84 1.43 -0.18
N GLY A 69 -2.60 0.97 0.04
CA GLY A 69 -1.99 0.83 1.35
C GLY A 69 -0.98 1.94 1.66
N ASP A 70 -0.02 1.64 2.52
CA ASP A 70 1.04 2.56 2.91
C ASP A 70 2.21 2.61 1.91
N THR A 71 3.20 3.45 2.18
CA THR A 71 4.41 3.55 1.37
C THR A 71 5.61 3.63 2.28
N GLU A 72 6.51 2.67 2.11
CA GLU A 72 7.71 2.55 2.92
C GLU A 72 8.89 3.22 2.21
N VAL A 73 9.67 3.98 2.98
CA VAL A 73 10.87 4.66 2.48
C VAL A 73 12.07 4.24 3.31
N ALA A 74 13.08 3.69 2.64
CA ALA A 74 14.37 3.37 3.24
C ALA A 74 15.47 4.20 2.57
N ILE A 75 16.23 4.97 3.33
CA ILE A 75 17.27 5.86 2.81
C ILE A 75 18.65 5.38 3.27
N GLN A 76 19.57 5.23 2.33
CA GLN A 76 20.98 4.92 2.58
C GLN A 76 21.86 5.86 1.76
N GLY A 77 22.45 6.85 2.42
CA GLY A 77 23.24 7.88 1.74
C GLY A 77 22.39 8.68 0.75
N LEU A 78 22.82 8.72 -0.52
CA LEU A 78 22.11 9.40 -1.62
C LEU A 78 21.18 8.45 -2.40
N GLN A 79 20.80 7.31 -1.81
CA GLN A 79 19.82 6.39 -2.39
C GLN A 79 18.60 6.29 -1.49
N ALA A 80 17.41 6.52 -2.05
CA ALA A 80 16.13 6.32 -1.38
C ALA A 80 15.35 5.21 -2.07
N ARG A 81 15.10 4.10 -1.39
CA ARG A 81 14.20 3.04 -1.86
C ARG A 81 12.78 3.33 -1.38
N VAL A 82 11.85 3.46 -2.32
CA VAL A 82 10.42 3.68 -2.10
C VAL A 82 9.67 2.41 -2.48
N THR A 83 8.92 1.85 -1.54
CA THR A 83 8.15 0.61 -1.72
C THR A 83 6.67 0.90 -1.48
N PRO A 84 5.85 1.04 -2.53
CA PRO A 84 4.41 1.16 -2.38
C PRO A 84 3.81 -0.20 -2.02
N TRP A 85 2.90 -0.20 -1.05
CA TRP A 85 2.18 -1.38 -0.60
C TRP A 85 0.69 -1.18 -0.84
N ASP A 86 0.05 -2.18 -1.41
CA ASP A 86 -1.39 -2.24 -1.57
C ASP A 86 -1.99 -3.21 -0.54
N ILE A 87 -3.31 -3.10 -0.34
CA ILE A 87 -4.07 -4.04 0.47
C ILE A 87 -5.02 -4.80 -0.45
N GLU A 88 -4.94 -6.12 -0.42
CA GLU A 88 -5.78 -7.01 -1.21
C GLU A 88 -6.75 -7.77 -0.31
N THR A 89 -8.02 -7.80 -0.69
CA THR A 89 -9.00 -8.69 -0.07
C THR A 89 -8.76 -10.12 -0.54
N VAL A 90 -8.38 -10.99 0.37
CA VAL A 90 -8.06 -12.41 0.13
C VAL A 90 -9.15 -13.36 0.67
N GLU A 91 -10.28 -12.81 1.13
CA GLU A 91 -11.41 -13.61 1.57
C GLU A 91 -11.99 -14.43 0.42
N LYS A 92 -12.15 -15.73 0.68
CA LYS A 92 -12.74 -16.65 -0.27
C LYS A 92 -14.20 -16.25 -0.57
N ASP A 93 -14.57 -16.32 -1.84
CA ASP A 93 -15.91 -15.99 -2.37
C ASP A 93 -16.29 -14.51 -2.19
N TRP A 94 -15.34 -13.63 -1.84
CA TRP A 94 -15.57 -12.19 -1.84
C TRP A 94 -15.71 -11.67 -3.28
N PRO A 95 -16.78 -10.93 -3.60
CA PRO A 95 -16.99 -10.46 -4.96
C PRO A 95 -15.99 -9.35 -5.31
N CYS A 96 -14.99 -9.68 -6.15
CA CYS A 96 -14.02 -8.74 -6.72
C CYS A 96 -14.48 -8.30 -8.12
N PRO A 97 -14.89 -7.04 -8.33
CA PRO A 97 -15.15 -6.55 -9.67
C PRO A 97 -13.89 -6.62 -10.55
N ASP A 98 -14.05 -7.09 -11.78
CA ASP A 98 -12.99 -7.09 -12.80
C ASP A 98 -12.86 -5.67 -13.38
N MET A 99 -12.21 -4.80 -12.62
CA MET A 99 -11.97 -3.41 -12.98
C MET A 99 -10.53 -3.02 -12.72
N LEU A 100 -9.86 -2.48 -13.74
CA LEU A 100 -8.53 -1.90 -13.56
C LEU A 100 -8.65 -0.60 -12.77
N ARG A 101 -7.88 -0.50 -11.68
CA ARG A 101 -7.77 0.66 -10.81
C ARG A 101 -6.33 1.13 -10.73
N PHE A 102 -6.16 2.41 -10.47
CA PHE A 102 -4.87 3.06 -10.28
C PHE A 102 -4.82 3.71 -8.90
N PHE A 103 -3.72 3.50 -8.17
CA PHE A 103 -3.52 4.08 -6.85
C PHE A 103 -2.24 4.91 -6.85
N VAL A 104 -2.33 6.18 -6.43
CA VAL A 104 -1.18 7.09 -6.43
C VAL A 104 -0.58 7.13 -5.03
N HIS A 105 0.57 6.52 -4.85
CA HIS A 105 1.34 6.55 -3.62
C HIS A 105 2.23 7.79 -3.59
N VAL A 106 1.95 8.71 -2.68
CA VAL A 106 2.75 9.93 -2.46
C VAL A 106 3.51 9.79 -1.15
N THR A 107 4.82 10.04 -1.17
CA THR A 107 5.64 10.03 0.04
C THR A 107 6.71 11.12 0.01
N SER A 108 7.29 11.42 1.16
CA SER A 108 8.37 12.40 1.31
C SER A 108 9.73 11.71 1.38
N VAL A 109 10.69 12.20 0.61
CA VAL A 109 12.10 11.79 0.64
C VAL A 109 12.94 12.99 1.08
N ARG A 110 13.98 12.74 1.86
CA ARG A 110 14.96 13.76 2.27
C ARG A 110 16.35 13.19 2.21
N PHE A 111 17.22 13.80 1.43
CA PHE A 111 18.65 13.51 1.44
C PHE A 111 19.37 14.50 2.32
N ASP A 112 20.25 14.02 3.20
CA ASP A 112 20.93 14.88 4.17
C ASP A 112 22.22 15.51 3.61
N ALA A 113 22.72 15.03 2.46
CA ALA A 113 23.90 15.54 1.78
C ALA A 113 23.56 15.97 0.33
N PRO A 114 24.29 16.94 -0.24
CA PRO A 114 24.20 17.24 -1.67
C PRO A 114 24.88 16.14 -2.51
N GLY A 115 24.60 16.14 -3.82
CA GLY A 115 25.24 15.27 -4.81
C GLY A 115 24.23 14.58 -5.73
N ASP A 116 24.74 13.64 -6.52
CA ASP A 116 23.91 12.81 -7.39
C ASP A 116 23.21 11.75 -6.55
N ALA A 117 21.88 11.89 -6.43
CA ALA A 117 21.04 10.97 -5.70
C ALA A 117 20.18 10.11 -6.63
N THR A 118 19.59 9.07 -6.07
CA THR A 118 18.71 8.15 -6.80
C THR A 118 17.50 7.78 -5.95
N VAL A 119 16.32 7.95 -6.51
CA VAL A 119 15.08 7.38 -6.00
C VAL A 119 14.83 6.06 -6.71
N VAL A 120 14.71 4.97 -5.97
CA VAL A 120 14.46 3.62 -6.48
C VAL A 120 13.07 3.18 -6.08
N PHE A 121 12.16 2.98 -7.03
CA PHE A 121 10.86 2.38 -6.75
C PHE A 121 10.95 0.86 -6.85
N ARG A 122 10.54 0.17 -5.80
CA ARG A 122 10.50 -1.30 -5.73
C ARG A 122 9.05 -1.78 -5.73
N GLY A 123 8.66 -2.59 -6.70
CA GLY A 123 7.28 -3.07 -6.86
C GLY A 123 7.20 -4.37 -7.66
N LEU A 124 5.99 -4.81 -7.99
CA LEU A 124 5.75 -5.95 -8.88
C LEU A 124 5.62 -5.52 -10.34
N ALA A 125 6.01 -6.40 -11.25
CA ALA A 125 5.74 -6.31 -12.69
C ALA A 125 4.82 -7.45 -13.15
N LEU A 126 3.69 -7.09 -13.74
CA LEU A 126 2.77 -8.03 -14.36
C LEU A 126 3.01 -8.13 -15.88
N PRO A 127 2.90 -9.33 -16.47
CA PRO A 127 2.33 -10.57 -15.90
C PRO A 127 3.34 -11.53 -15.25
N ALA A 128 4.60 -11.13 -15.07
CA ALA A 128 5.65 -12.04 -14.61
C ALA A 128 5.66 -12.28 -13.08
N ASP A 129 4.84 -11.53 -12.32
CA ASP A 129 4.85 -11.46 -10.85
C ASP A 129 6.25 -11.24 -10.28
N SER A 130 7.13 -10.59 -11.04
CA SER A 130 8.51 -10.38 -10.65
C SER A 130 8.64 -9.10 -9.84
N VAL A 131 9.40 -9.17 -8.75
CA VAL A 131 9.81 -7.96 -8.04
C VAL A 131 10.84 -7.24 -8.91
N ILE A 132 10.53 -5.98 -9.26
CA ILE A 132 11.39 -5.11 -10.04
C ILE A 132 11.77 -3.87 -9.24
N GLU A 133 12.90 -3.27 -9.62
CA GLU A 133 13.30 -1.94 -9.18
C GLU A 133 13.45 -1.02 -10.41
N ARG A 134 13.07 0.26 -10.26
CA ARG A 134 13.29 1.32 -11.25
C ARG A 134 13.93 2.54 -10.59
N SER A 135 15.02 3.00 -11.18
CA SER A 135 15.85 4.09 -10.65
C SER A 135 15.60 5.40 -11.38
N PHE A 136 15.45 6.48 -10.63
CA PHE A 136 15.25 7.83 -11.12
C PHE A 136 16.30 8.75 -10.50
N PRO A 137 17.15 9.42 -11.31
CA PRO A 137 18.18 10.31 -10.79
C PRO A 137 17.56 11.60 -10.23
N VAL A 138 18.18 12.14 -9.18
CA VAL A 138 17.81 13.44 -8.58
C VAL A 138 19.10 14.18 -8.23
N VAL A 139 19.24 15.43 -8.67
CA VAL A 139 20.38 16.26 -8.27
C VAL A 139 20.06 16.99 -6.97
N VAL A 140 20.86 16.75 -5.92
CA VAL A 140 20.65 17.38 -4.61
C VAL A 140 21.62 18.54 -4.43
N TYR A 141 21.08 19.75 -4.30
CA TYR A 141 21.86 20.97 -4.09
C TYR A 141 22.06 21.28 -2.60
N GLN A 142 23.10 22.06 -2.30
CA GLN A 142 23.28 22.65 -0.97
C GLN A 142 22.17 23.67 -0.67
N PRO A 143 21.73 23.81 0.59
CA PRO A 143 20.84 24.91 0.97
C PRO A 143 21.53 26.25 0.72
N THR A 144 20.84 27.18 0.07
CA THR A 144 21.27 28.58 0.03
C THR A 144 20.95 29.20 1.39
N GLY A 145 22.00 29.54 2.14
CA GLY A 145 21.88 30.24 3.43
C GLY A 145 21.39 31.68 3.32
#